data_AF-A0A7R8CW90-F1
#
_entry.id   AF-A0A7R8CW90-F1
#
_cell.length_a   1.000
_cell.length_b   1.000
_cell.length_c   1.000
_cell.angle_alpha   90.00
_cell.angle_beta   90.00
_cell.angle_gamma   90.00
#
_symmetry.space_group_name_H-M   'P 1'
#
loop_
_entity.id
_entity.type
_entity.pdbx_description
1 polymer ?
#
loop_
_entity_poly.entity_id
_entity_poly.type
_entity_poly.pdbx_seq_one_letter_code
_entity_poly.pdbx_strand_id
1 'polypeptide(L)'
;MNLNLPNFSPRIATKSSSFGEGLLLSDVEGRARVTLVDGVRGDVVQSVFGSILNASSVLDISIAGKEMFYFLKDDDRSFNDDLQELQRLSGSYNVTNEPVRPVGKQNLCSEQSARKIAVQRAWIREINRVKSGFIGGVSGTSTWSPAERNEIVSKGEVRGYQSVDIFNVHKYPQLIGQSSNVIFLKEADAQIWRARRRKY
;
A
#
# COMPACT_ATOMS: atom_id res chain seq x y z
N MET A 1 40.51 -17.10 19.83
CA MET A 1 39.20 -16.47 20.12
C MET A 1 38.22 -17.00 19.09
N ASN A 2 37.25 -17.83 19.50
CA ASN A 2 36.20 -18.30 18.61
C ASN A 2 35.12 -17.23 18.50
N LEU A 3 34.97 -16.65 17.30
CA LEU A 3 33.89 -15.72 17.00
C LEU A 3 32.62 -16.55 16.70
N ASN A 4 31.79 -16.75 17.72
CA ASN A 4 30.41 -17.22 17.51
C ASN A 4 29.64 -16.11 16.80
N LEU A 5 29.57 -16.19 15.46
CA LEU A 5 28.63 -15.38 14.70
C LEU A 5 27.20 -15.78 15.09
N PRO A 6 26.30 -14.84 15.37
CA PRO A 6 24.90 -15.15 15.62
C PRO A 6 24.34 -15.89 14.40
N ASN A 7 23.76 -17.06 14.63
CA ASN A 7 22.98 -17.75 13.60
C ASN A 7 21.71 -16.94 13.35
N PHE A 8 21.81 -15.95 12.48
CA PHE A 8 20.66 -15.35 11.82
C PHE A 8 20.15 -16.38 10.83
N SER A 9 19.53 -17.46 11.30
CA SER A 9 18.61 -18.21 10.46
C SER A 9 17.51 -17.22 10.12
N PRO A 10 17.46 -16.65 8.90
CA PRO A 10 16.33 -15.83 8.58
C PRO A 10 15.18 -16.83 8.55
N ARG A 11 14.14 -16.63 9.36
CA ARG A 11 12.88 -17.37 9.24
C ARG A 11 12.23 -16.91 7.92
N ILE A 12 12.87 -17.21 6.79
CA ILE A 12 12.36 -16.95 5.45
C ILE A 12 11.33 -18.03 5.25
N ALA A 13 10.07 -17.67 5.48
CA ALA A 13 9.01 -18.31 4.75
C ALA A 13 9.22 -17.92 3.28
N THR A 14 9.76 -18.82 2.47
CA THR A 14 9.80 -18.64 1.02
C THR A 14 8.38 -18.78 0.51
N LYS A 15 7.64 -17.67 0.48
CA LYS A 15 6.41 -17.60 -0.31
C LYS A 15 6.84 -17.66 -1.78
N SER A 16 6.13 -18.45 -2.58
CA SER A 16 6.33 -18.41 -4.02
C SER A 16 6.12 -16.98 -4.53
N SER A 17 7.03 -16.52 -5.40
CA SER A 17 6.93 -15.19 -5.99
C SER A 17 5.58 -15.05 -6.69
N SER A 18 4.91 -13.92 -6.46
CA SER A 18 3.65 -13.59 -7.17
C SER A 18 3.86 -13.40 -8.68
N PHE A 19 5.11 -13.33 -9.14
CA PHE A 19 5.50 -13.19 -10.54
C PHE A 19 5.95 -14.50 -11.20
N GLY A 20 5.87 -15.63 -10.49
CA GLY A 20 6.37 -16.93 -10.97
C GLY A 20 7.88 -17.09 -10.84
N GLU A 21 8.39 -18.21 -11.37
CA GLU A 21 9.83 -18.53 -11.39
C GLU A 21 10.50 -18.00 -12.66
N GLY A 22 11.81 -17.72 -12.59
CA GLY A 22 12.61 -17.34 -13.75
C GLY A 22 12.41 -15.91 -14.26
N LEU A 23 11.78 -15.05 -13.47
CA LEU A 23 11.58 -13.63 -13.80
C LEU A 23 12.26 -12.74 -12.76
N LEU A 24 13.10 -11.82 -13.24
CA LEU A 24 13.66 -10.74 -12.43
C LEU A 24 12.97 -9.43 -12.82
N LEU A 25 12.26 -8.83 -11.86
CA LEU A 25 11.72 -7.48 -12.00
C LEU A 25 12.67 -6.51 -11.30
N SER A 26 13.09 -5.47 -12.01
CA SER A 26 13.95 -4.41 -11.51
C SER A 26 13.33 -3.04 -11.77
N ASP A 27 13.64 -2.08 -10.91
CA ASP A 27 13.38 -0.66 -11.14
C ASP A 27 14.67 0.00 -11.62
N VAL A 28 14.65 0.52 -12.85
CA VAL A 28 15.75 1.22 -13.49
C VAL A 28 15.26 2.60 -13.89
N GLU A 29 15.77 3.64 -13.23
CA GLU A 29 15.40 5.04 -13.48
C GLU A 29 13.89 5.32 -13.32
N GLY A 30 13.22 4.65 -12.38
CA GLY A 30 11.78 4.79 -12.14
C GLY A 30 10.92 3.97 -13.11
N ARG A 31 11.54 3.16 -13.97
CA ARG A 31 10.85 2.29 -14.92
C ARG A 31 11.11 0.82 -14.64
N ALA A 32 10.06 0.03 -14.72
CA ALA A 32 10.14 -1.41 -14.61
C ALA A 32 10.92 -2.00 -15.80
N ARG A 33 11.88 -2.84 -15.46
CA ARG A 33 12.62 -3.68 -16.40
C ARG A 33 12.52 -5.13 -15.97
N VAL A 34 11.83 -5.90 -16.80
CA VAL A 34 11.67 -7.35 -16.68
C VAL A 34 12.81 -8.03 -17.42
N THR A 35 13.56 -8.87 -16.71
CA THR A 35 14.63 -9.70 -17.25
C THR A 35 14.26 -11.16 -17.04
N LEU A 36 14.30 -11.94 -18.13
CA LEU A 36 14.07 -13.36 -18.08
C LEU A 36 15.37 -14.07 -17.71
N VAL A 37 15.30 -15.02 -16.78
CA VAL A 37 16.45 -15.81 -16.35
C VAL A 37 16.52 -17.09 -17.18
N ASP A 38 17.68 -17.32 -17.79
CA ASP A 38 17.92 -18.50 -18.63
C ASP A 38 17.76 -19.81 -17.83
N GLY A 39 17.16 -20.82 -18.46
CA GLY A 39 16.99 -22.17 -17.90
C GLY A 39 15.59 -22.49 -17.35
N VAL A 40 14.72 -21.48 -17.23
CA VAL A 40 13.29 -21.69 -16.96
C VAL A 40 12.56 -21.64 -18.30
N ARG A 41 11.83 -22.72 -18.66
CA ARG A 41 11.05 -22.76 -19.92
C ARG A 41 10.13 -21.53 -19.98
N GLY A 42 10.09 -20.86 -21.13
CA GLY A 42 9.30 -19.65 -21.36
C GLY A 42 7.83 -19.86 -21.05
N ASP A 43 7.47 -19.56 -19.81
CA ASP A 43 6.13 -19.69 -19.29
C ASP A 43 5.27 -18.53 -19.80
N VAL A 44 3.98 -18.77 -19.99
CA VAL A 44 3.00 -17.75 -20.37
C VAL A 44 3.08 -16.57 -19.40
N VAL A 45 3.31 -16.84 -18.11
CA VAL A 45 3.53 -15.84 -17.06
C VAL A 45 4.67 -14.87 -17.39
N GLN A 46 5.82 -15.41 -17.78
CA GLN A 46 7.01 -14.61 -18.10
C GLN A 46 6.80 -13.75 -19.35
N SER A 47 6.19 -14.32 -20.39
CA SER A 47 5.88 -13.60 -21.63
C SER A 47 4.91 -12.46 -21.38
N VAL A 48 3.85 -12.70 -20.59
CA VAL A 48 2.84 -11.70 -20.30
C VAL A 48 3.45 -10.57 -19.46
N PHE A 49 4.13 -10.89 -18.35
CA PHE A 49 4.75 -9.85 -17.51
C PHE A 49 5.84 -9.06 -18.24
N GLY A 50 6.64 -9.72 -19.09
CA GLY A 50 7.60 -9.04 -19.95
C GLY A 50 6.95 -8.06 -20.93
N SER A 51 5.77 -8.40 -21.47
CA SER A 51 5.03 -7.52 -22.38
C SER A 51 4.40 -6.34 -21.62
N ILE A 52 3.71 -6.60 -20.52
CA ILE A 52 2.88 -5.58 -19.85
C ILE A 52 3.64 -4.73 -18.84
N LEU A 53 4.74 -5.19 -18.25
CA LEU A 53 5.43 -4.43 -17.20
C LEU A 53 6.64 -3.64 -17.73
N ASN A 54 7.24 -4.05 -18.84
CA ASN A 54 8.41 -3.35 -19.36
C ASN A 54 8.10 -1.88 -19.69
N ALA A 55 9.00 -1.00 -19.26
CA ALA A 55 8.93 0.45 -19.41
C ALA A 55 7.77 1.15 -18.67
N SER A 56 6.96 0.41 -17.90
CA SER A 56 5.95 1.00 -17.00
C SER A 56 6.63 1.73 -15.84
N SER A 57 6.03 2.81 -15.36
CA SER A 57 6.51 3.55 -14.20
C SER A 57 6.20 2.78 -12.92
N VAL A 58 7.20 2.54 -12.07
CA VAL A 58 7.02 1.83 -10.79
C VAL A 58 6.62 2.82 -9.72
N LEU A 59 5.50 2.57 -9.04
CA LEU A 59 5.05 3.42 -7.94
C LEU A 59 5.44 2.76 -6.60
N ASP A 60 6.31 3.43 -5.84
CA ASP A 60 6.70 3.01 -4.49
C ASP A 60 5.59 3.31 -3.47
N ILE A 61 4.57 2.45 -3.47
CA ILE A 61 3.42 2.55 -2.58
C ILE A 61 3.36 1.28 -1.72
N SER A 62 3.93 1.37 -0.52
CA SER A 62 3.92 0.26 0.42
C SER A 62 2.66 0.29 1.29
N ILE A 63 1.88 -0.78 1.18
CA ILE A 63 0.60 -0.92 1.85
C ILE A 63 0.74 -2.08 2.85
N ALA A 64 1.16 -1.73 4.08
CA ALA A 64 1.36 -2.56 5.29
C ALA A 64 0.59 -3.91 5.38
N GLY A 65 1.26 -5.00 5.03
CA GLY A 65 0.75 -6.37 5.22
C GLY A 65 0.06 -6.99 4.01
N LYS A 66 0.06 -6.32 2.85
CA LYS A 66 -0.18 -6.95 1.55
C LYS A 66 1.00 -6.69 0.64
N GLU A 67 1.44 -7.72 -0.07
CA GLU A 67 2.44 -7.63 -1.13
C GLU A 67 1.72 -7.15 -2.39
N MET A 68 1.75 -5.84 -2.64
CA MET A 68 1.10 -5.17 -3.76
C MET A 68 2.15 -4.37 -4.52
N PHE A 69 2.12 -4.45 -5.85
CA PHE A 69 3.00 -3.68 -6.73
C PHE A 69 2.13 -2.84 -7.65
N TYR A 70 2.50 -1.57 -7.79
CA TYR A 70 1.74 -0.60 -8.55
C TYR A 70 2.57 -0.13 -9.74
N PHE A 71 2.04 -0.36 -10.94
CA PHE A 71 2.67 0.05 -12.20
C PHE A 71 1.73 1.00 -12.94
N LEU A 72 2.30 2.02 -13.56
CA LEU A 72 1.58 2.99 -14.37
C LEU A 72 2.09 2.95 -15.81
N LYS A 73 1.17 2.88 -16.76
CA LYS A 73 1.43 3.14 -18.17
C LYS A 73 0.80 4.46 -18.54
N ASP A 74 1.60 5.31 -19.20
CA ASP A 74 1.13 6.61 -19.68
C ASP A 74 0.50 6.52 -21.09
N ASP A 75 0.67 5.38 -21.79
CA ASP A 75 0.15 5.17 -23.14
C ASP A 75 -1.18 4.39 -23.11
N ASP A 76 -2.28 5.09 -23.36
CA ASP A 76 -3.61 4.49 -23.47
C ASP A 76 -3.74 3.54 -24.70
N ARG A 77 -2.85 3.68 -25.71
CA ARG A 77 -2.94 2.89 -26.94
C ARG A 77 -2.61 1.42 -26.70
N SER A 78 -1.76 1.11 -25.72
CA SER A 78 -1.41 -0.27 -25.39
C SER A 78 -2.47 -0.98 -24.54
N PHE A 79 -3.49 -0.27 -24.06
CA PHE A 79 -4.45 -0.82 -23.09
C PHE A 79 -5.14 -2.10 -23.56
N ASN A 80 -5.64 -2.13 -24.80
CA ASN A 80 -6.35 -3.30 -25.32
C ASN A 80 -5.40 -4.49 -25.51
N ASP A 81 -4.19 -4.23 -26.01
CA ASP A 81 -3.17 -5.25 -26.22
C ASP A 81 -2.70 -5.82 -24.86
N ASP A 82 -2.46 -4.95 -23.88
CA ASP A 82 -2.09 -5.33 -22.52
C ASP A 82 -3.18 -6.13 -21.81
N LEU A 83 -4.45 -5.76 -22.02
CA LEU A 83 -5.59 -6.49 -21.47
C LEU A 83 -5.70 -7.88 -22.11
N GLN A 84 -5.45 -7.99 -23.42
CA GLN A 84 -5.43 -9.28 -24.11
C GLN A 84 -4.28 -10.17 -23.59
N GLU A 85 -3.10 -9.59 -23.34
CA GLU A 85 -1.98 -10.29 -22.72
C GLU A 85 -2.33 -10.76 -21.30
N LEU A 86 -2.92 -9.90 -20.47
CA LEU A 86 -3.37 -10.25 -19.12
C LEU A 86 -4.40 -11.38 -19.13
N GLN A 87 -5.34 -11.38 -20.08
CA GLN A 87 -6.37 -12.42 -20.20
C GLN A 87 -5.77 -13.82 -20.43
N ARG A 88 -4.55 -13.93 -20.99
CA ARG A 88 -3.83 -15.21 -21.13
C ARG A 88 -3.48 -15.85 -19.78
N LEU A 89 -3.47 -15.06 -18.70
CA LEU A 89 -3.23 -15.53 -17.34
C LEU A 89 -4.50 -15.96 -16.59
N SER A 90 -5.70 -15.82 -17.18
CA SER A 90 -6.98 -16.05 -16.48
C SER A 90 -7.17 -17.47 -15.92
N GLY A 91 -6.40 -18.46 -16.41
CA GLY A 91 -6.44 -19.82 -15.88
C GLY A 91 -5.65 -20.02 -14.58
N SER A 92 -4.71 -19.12 -14.26
CA SER A 92 -3.83 -19.22 -13.09
C SER A 92 -3.88 -17.99 -12.19
N TYR A 93 -4.39 -16.87 -12.71
CA TYR A 93 -4.49 -15.59 -12.02
C TYR A 93 -5.87 -14.99 -12.21
N ASN A 94 -6.39 -14.34 -11.17
CA ASN A 94 -7.58 -13.52 -11.29
C ASN A 94 -7.23 -12.19 -11.94
N VAL A 95 -7.82 -11.93 -13.11
CA VAL A 95 -7.67 -10.68 -13.84
C VAL A 95 -8.98 -9.90 -13.73
N THR A 96 -8.89 -8.66 -13.27
CA THR A 96 -10.05 -7.76 -13.14
C THR A 96 -9.76 -6.46 -13.85
N ASN A 97 -10.76 -5.96 -14.58
CA ASN A 97 -10.70 -4.67 -15.26
C ASN A 97 -11.81 -3.80 -14.68
N GLU A 98 -11.43 -2.84 -13.84
CA GLU A 98 -12.34 -1.84 -13.32
C GLU A 98 -11.96 -0.47 -13.91
N PRO A 99 -12.88 0.22 -14.62
CA PRO A 99 -12.61 1.55 -15.12
C PRO A 99 -12.42 2.49 -13.92
N VAL A 100 -11.19 2.98 -13.75
CA VAL A 100 -10.89 3.98 -12.74
C VAL A 100 -11.54 5.29 -13.20
N ARG A 101 -12.66 5.66 -12.58
CA ARG A 101 -13.28 6.96 -12.82
C ARG A 101 -12.29 8.04 -12.36
N PRO A 102 -11.77 8.89 -13.26
CA PRO A 102 -10.76 9.86 -12.87
C PRO A 102 -11.40 10.90 -11.95
N VAL A 103 -11.10 10.83 -10.66
CA VAL A 103 -11.27 11.96 -9.74
C VAL A 103 -9.98 12.77 -9.79
N GLY A 104 -9.77 13.49 -10.90
CA GLY A 104 -8.59 14.34 -11.10
C GLY A 104 -7.27 13.58 -11.32
N LYS A 105 -6.24 14.33 -11.73
CA LYS A 105 -4.91 13.90 -12.24
C LYS A 105 -4.39 12.59 -11.61
N GLN A 106 -3.96 11.65 -12.45
CA GLN A 106 -3.59 10.25 -12.15
C GLN A 106 -2.71 10.02 -10.90
N ASN A 107 -1.84 10.96 -10.53
CA ASN A 107 -1.03 10.89 -9.30
C ASN A 107 -1.86 10.99 -8.00
N LEU A 108 -3.02 11.66 -8.05
CA LEU A 108 -3.93 11.75 -6.91
C LEU A 108 -4.64 10.43 -6.63
N CYS A 109 -4.89 9.58 -7.62
CA CYS A 109 -5.67 8.36 -7.43
C CYS A 109 -4.90 7.29 -6.66
N SER A 110 -3.60 7.14 -6.93
CA SER A 110 -2.75 6.20 -6.22
C SER A 110 -2.45 6.66 -4.79
N GLU A 111 -2.15 7.96 -4.60
CA GLU A 111 -1.96 8.57 -3.28
C GLU A 111 -3.23 8.55 -2.42
N GLN A 112 -4.39 8.90 -2.98
CA GLN A 112 -5.67 8.85 -2.27
C GLN A 112 -6.06 7.43 -1.91
N SER A 113 -5.84 6.47 -2.80
CA SER A 113 -6.09 5.05 -2.54
C SER A 113 -5.19 4.53 -1.42
N ALA A 114 -3.90 4.84 -1.49
CA ALA A 114 -2.94 4.46 -0.46
C ALA A 114 -3.27 5.12 0.88
N ARG A 115 -3.63 6.41 0.90
CA ARG A 115 -4.09 7.11 2.11
C ARG A 115 -5.36 6.49 2.67
N LYS A 116 -6.34 6.14 1.83
CA LYS A 116 -7.58 5.47 2.27
C LYS A 116 -7.26 4.15 2.97
N ILE A 117 -6.31 3.39 2.43
CA ILE A 117 -5.88 2.12 3.05
C ILE A 117 -5.09 2.37 4.35
N ALA A 118 -4.26 3.42 4.42
CA ALA A 118 -3.57 3.82 5.64
C ALA A 118 -4.57 4.12 6.77
N VAL A 119 -5.65 4.84 6.46
CA VAL A 119 -6.74 5.16 7.40
C VAL A 119 -7.46 3.91 7.88
N GLN A 120 -7.84 3.01 6.96
CA GLN A 120 -8.49 1.74 7.33
C GLN A 120 -7.62 0.91 8.27
N ARG A 121 -6.32 0.83 8.00
CA ARG A 121 -5.38 0.12 8.88
C ARG A 121 -5.16 0.80 10.21
N ALA A 122 -5.17 2.13 10.25
CA ALA A 122 -5.08 2.87 11.50
C ALA A 122 -6.28 2.57 12.41
N TRP A 123 -7.48 2.43 11.83
CA TRP A 123 -8.67 1.97 12.56
C TRP A 123 -8.54 0.52 13.03
N ILE A 124 -8.12 -0.42 12.17
CA ILE A 124 -7.91 -1.82 12.57
C ILE A 124 -6.90 -1.93 13.73
N ARG A 125 -5.81 -1.17 13.68
CA ARG A 125 -4.84 -1.05 14.78
C ARG A 125 -5.52 -0.61 16.07
N GLU A 126 -6.43 0.36 15.99
CA GLU A 126 -7.16 0.87 17.15
C GLU A 126 -8.14 -0.16 17.72
N ILE A 127 -8.85 -0.89 16.87
CA ILE A 127 -9.72 -2.01 17.28
C ILE A 127 -8.91 -3.04 18.08
N ASN A 128 -7.75 -3.43 17.57
CA ASN A 128 -6.88 -4.41 18.23
C ASN A 128 -6.34 -3.89 19.58
N ARG A 129 -6.04 -2.59 19.68
CA ARG A 129 -5.64 -1.93 20.93
C ARG A 129 -6.77 -1.94 21.96
N VAL A 130 -7.97 -1.54 21.57
CA VAL A 130 -9.13 -1.55 22.46
C VAL A 130 -9.46 -2.98 22.92
N LYS A 131 -9.41 -3.97 22.02
CA LYS A 131 -9.63 -5.39 22.36
C LYS A 131 -8.57 -5.95 23.32
N SER A 132 -7.33 -5.46 23.25
CA SER A 132 -6.25 -5.86 24.17
C SER A 132 -6.25 -5.10 25.50
N GLY A 133 -7.28 -4.28 25.76
CA GLY A 133 -7.42 -3.53 27.00
C GLY A 133 -6.64 -2.22 27.04
N PHE A 134 -6.07 -1.78 25.91
CA PHE A 134 -5.40 -0.49 25.83
C PHE A 134 -6.44 0.64 25.76
N ILE A 135 -6.29 1.63 26.64
CA ILE A 135 -7.28 2.71 26.85
C ILE A 135 -6.89 4.00 26.08
N GLY A 136 -5.63 4.13 25.66
CA GLY A 136 -5.12 5.31 24.96
C GLY A 136 -5.30 5.25 23.44
N GLY A 137 -5.58 6.38 22.81
CA GLY A 137 -5.41 6.53 21.36
C GLY A 137 -3.94 6.80 21.01
N VAL A 138 -3.47 6.39 19.83
CA VAL A 138 -2.07 6.60 19.37
C VAL A 138 -1.79 8.07 18.98
N SER A 139 -2.54 9.05 19.48
CA SER A 139 -2.81 10.26 18.69
C SER A 139 -3.02 11.54 19.48
N GLY A 140 -2.32 11.73 20.61
CA GLY A 140 -2.38 13.01 21.34
C GLY A 140 -3.78 13.40 21.87
N THR A 141 -4.78 12.54 21.69
CA THR A 141 -6.11 12.63 22.25
C THR A 141 -6.15 11.82 23.54
N SER A 142 -6.76 12.43 24.55
CA SER A 142 -7.15 11.80 25.79
C SER A 142 -7.78 10.42 25.53
N THR A 143 -7.47 9.49 26.43
CA THR A 143 -8.06 8.15 26.56
C THR A 143 -9.47 8.01 25.97
N TRP A 144 -9.70 6.99 25.14
CA TRP A 144 -11.03 6.71 24.60
C TRP A 144 -12.02 6.45 25.72
N SER A 145 -13.16 7.14 25.68
CA SER A 145 -14.25 6.90 26.61
C SER A 145 -14.83 5.48 26.42
N PRO A 146 -15.49 4.92 27.44
CA PRO A 146 -16.12 3.60 27.32
C PRO A 146 -17.10 3.50 26.13
N ALA A 147 -17.84 4.56 25.84
CA ALA A 147 -18.76 4.62 24.71
C ALA A 147 -18.01 4.58 23.36
N GLU A 148 -16.95 5.38 23.21
CA GLU A 148 -16.13 5.40 21.99
C GLU A 148 -15.45 4.05 21.76
N ARG A 149 -14.95 3.39 22.81
CA ARG A 149 -14.38 2.04 22.71
C ARG A 149 -15.38 1.02 22.17
N ASN A 150 -16.63 1.08 22.64
CA ASN A 150 -17.69 0.22 22.12
C ASN A 150 -17.99 0.52 20.64
N GLU A 151 -17.98 1.79 20.23
CA GLU A 151 -18.11 2.16 18.81
C GLU A 151 -16.94 1.63 17.96
N ILE A 152 -15.70 1.77 18.43
CA ILE A 152 -14.51 1.25 17.74
C ILE A 152 -14.65 -0.26 17.50
N VAL A 153 -15.01 -1.03 18.53
CA VAL A 153 -15.08 -2.49 18.42
C VAL A 153 -16.26 -2.95 17.56
N SER A 154 -17.39 -2.23 17.60
CA SER A 154 -18.62 -2.63 16.89
C SER A 154 -18.68 -2.11 15.44
N LYS A 155 -18.33 -0.85 15.21
CA LYS A 155 -18.45 -0.17 13.91
C LYS A 155 -17.11 -0.06 13.18
N GLY A 156 -15.99 -0.15 13.90
CA GLY A 156 -14.65 0.02 13.34
C GLY A 156 -14.21 1.47 13.18
N GLU A 157 -15.03 2.43 13.59
CA GLU A 157 -14.75 3.87 13.56
C GLU A 157 -15.53 4.60 14.66
N VAL A 158 -15.13 5.83 14.97
CA VAL A 158 -15.81 6.71 15.93
C VAL A 158 -16.33 7.95 15.22
N ARG A 159 -17.60 8.30 15.45
CA ARG A 159 -18.18 9.50 14.84
C ARG A 159 -17.55 10.78 15.40
N GLY A 160 -17.38 11.78 14.54
CA GLY A 160 -16.81 13.08 14.91
C GLY A 160 -15.28 13.12 14.99
N TYR A 161 -14.61 11.99 14.71
CA TYR A 161 -13.16 11.94 14.53
C TYR A 161 -12.80 12.00 13.05
N GLN A 162 -11.73 12.75 12.74
CA GLN A 162 -11.15 12.84 11.41
C GLN A 162 -9.73 12.28 11.41
N SER A 163 -9.37 11.62 10.30
CA SER A 163 -8.00 11.18 10.07
C SER A 163 -7.12 12.32 9.56
N VAL A 164 -5.94 12.41 10.15
CA VAL A 164 -4.95 13.46 9.89
C VAL A 164 -3.56 12.81 9.81
N ASP A 165 -2.72 13.28 8.88
CA ASP A 165 -1.40 12.68 8.62
C ASP A 165 -0.32 13.37 9.44
N ILE A 166 0.34 12.70 10.40
CA ILE A 166 1.34 13.30 11.30
C ILE A 166 2.40 14.08 10.51
N PHE A 167 3.00 13.44 9.51
CA PHE A 167 4.00 14.01 8.60
C PHE A 167 3.38 14.35 7.25
N ASN A 168 3.92 15.39 6.61
CA ASN A 168 3.42 15.86 5.31
C ASN A 168 3.82 14.85 4.25
N VAL A 169 2.82 14.18 3.67
CA VAL A 169 3.00 13.15 2.64
C VAL A 169 3.65 13.67 1.37
N HIS A 170 3.50 14.95 1.03
CA HIS A 170 4.20 15.53 -0.13
C HIS A 170 5.69 15.75 0.13
N LYS A 171 6.08 15.92 1.41
CA LYS A 171 7.48 16.01 1.81
C LYS A 171 8.09 14.64 2.08
N TYR A 172 7.27 13.67 2.48
CA TYR A 172 7.66 12.30 2.78
C TYR A 172 6.70 11.29 2.10
N PRO A 173 6.81 11.10 0.77
CA PRO A 173 5.92 10.23 0.00
C PRO A 173 5.93 8.77 0.47
N GLN A 174 7.06 8.28 0.99
CA GLN A 174 7.19 6.92 1.53
C GLN A 174 6.27 6.64 2.74
N LEU A 175 5.74 7.68 3.38
CA LEU A 175 4.79 7.56 4.49
C LEU A 175 3.34 7.43 4.01
N ILE A 176 3.08 7.60 2.71
CA ILE A 176 1.77 7.35 2.10
C ILE A 176 1.47 5.85 2.21
N GLY A 177 0.27 5.49 2.65
CA GLY A 177 -0.10 4.07 2.89
C GLY A 177 0.26 3.54 4.28
N GLN A 178 1.09 4.25 5.04
CA GLN A 178 1.51 3.83 6.39
C GLN A 178 0.49 4.26 7.45
N SER A 179 -0.08 3.30 8.18
CA SER A 179 -1.01 3.59 9.28
C SER A 179 -0.33 4.24 10.49
N SER A 180 0.99 4.12 10.61
CA SER A 180 1.80 4.81 11.62
C SER A 180 1.78 6.32 11.44
N ASN A 181 1.63 6.81 10.21
CA ASN A 181 1.55 8.23 9.90
C ASN A 181 0.13 8.79 10.06
N VAL A 182 -0.87 7.98 10.41
CA VAL A 182 -2.26 8.42 10.56
C VAL A 182 -2.64 8.51 12.04
N ILE A 183 -3.20 9.67 12.40
CA ILE A 183 -3.79 9.95 13.71
C ILE A 183 -5.26 10.35 13.58
N PHE A 184 -6.02 10.13 14.65
CA PHE A 184 -7.44 10.51 14.73
C PHE A 184 -7.61 11.65 15.72
N LEU A 185 -8.20 12.75 15.24
CA LEU A 185 -8.49 13.93 16.05
C LEU A 185 -9.98 14.26 15.96
N LYS A 186 -10.54 14.85 17.02
CA LYS A 186 -11.88 15.45 16.92
C LYS A 186 -11.87 16.51 15.84
N GLU A 187 -13.00 16.73 15.19
CA GLU A 187 -13.10 17.65 14.04
C GLU A 187 -12.56 19.06 14.35
N ALA A 188 -12.85 19.61 15.54
CA ALA A 188 -12.31 20.89 15.98
C ALA A 188 -10.78 20.90 16.07
N ASP A 189 -10.18 19.86 16.65
CA ASP A 189 -8.73 19.72 16.79
C ASP A 189 -8.05 19.49 15.43
N ALA A 190 -8.70 18.74 14.54
CA ALA A 190 -8.23 18.52 13.18
C ALA A 190 -8.18 19.84 12.38
N GLN A 191 -9.17 20.73 12.56
CA GLN A 191 -9.17 22.06 11.94
C GLN A 191 -7.98 22.91 12.44
N ILE A 192 -7.74 22.94 13.76
CA ILE A 192 -6.61 23.65 14.37
C ILE A 192 -5.29 23.10 13.84
N TRP A 193 -5.15 21.78 13.80
CA TRP A 193 -3.94 21.12 13.32
C TRP A 193 -3.65 21.48 11.86
N ARG A 194 -4.67 21.48 10.99
CA ARG A 194 -4.51 21.84 9.57
C ARG A 194 -4.15 23.32 9.39
N ALA A 195 -4.74 24.19 10.20
CA ALA A 195 -4.44 25.63 10.19
C ALA A 195 -2.97 25.92 10.56
N ARG A 196 -2.41 25.18 11.54
CA ARG A 196 -1.00 25.32 11.94
C ARG A 196 -0.02 24.95 10.83
N ARG A 197 -0.34 23.96 10.00
CA ARG A 197 0.54 23.50 8.90
C ARG A 197 0.54 24.41 7.67
N ARG A 198 -0.43 25.31 7.50
CA ARG A 198 -0.40 26.27 6.37
C ARG A 198 0.64 27.38 6.57
N LYS A 199 1.22 27.51 7.76
CA LYS A 199 2.19 28.55 8.11
C LYS A 199 3.66 28.15 7.88
N TYR A 200 3.94 26.92 7.46
CA TYR A 200 5.28 26.35 7.23
C TYR A 200 5.24 25.35 6.08
#